data_AF-Q86HP7-F1
#
_entry.id   AF-Q86HP7-F1
#
_cell.length_a   1.000
_cell.length_b   1.000
_cell.length_c   1.000
_cell.angle_alpha   90.00
_cell.angle_beta   90.00
_cell.angle_gamma   90.00
#
_symmetry.space_group_name_H-M   'P 1'
#
loop_
_entity.id
_entity.type
_entity.pdbx_description
1 polymer ?
#
loop_
_entity_poly.entity_id
_entity_poly.type
_entity_poly.pdbx_seq_one_letter_code
_entity_poly.pdbx_strand_id
1 'polypeptide(L)'
;MSNNKKKEEEKEKEEEIIFKENEKEFLKSLERAEPIGKGLKYLKQYEKELLDSGELKNITHRGSSSVWLEALSSIPIKGKINVYRPMGDIECKFLIDNGFLPDTQPYQAIIEGSNGRQYANKYLTGKKWTDTNPSTIVEFTCPIELIEHCKSIQTKIEDGALSIGLGSKAGNTLPFFNESLKSNQTTFRIVKIKREIPKK
;
A
#
# COMPACT_ATOMS: atom_id res chain seq x y z
N MET A 1 -14.27 -11.85 -31.76
CA MET A 1 -13.47 -11.66 -30.53
C MET A 1 -14.45 -11.51 -29.37
N SER A 2 -14.29 -12.27 -28.29
CA SER A 2 -15.22 -12.20 -27.16
C SER A 2 -15.12 -10.86 -26.44
N ASN A 3 -16.25 -10.30 -25.98
CA ASN A 3 -16.32 -9.05 -25.23
C ASN A 3 -15.40 -9.04 -23.98
N ASN A 4 -15.06 -10.20 -23.44
CA ASN A 4 -14.16 -10.31 -22.28
C ASN A 4 -12.73 -9.92 -22.60
N LYS A 5 -12.17 -10.37 -23.73
CA LYS A 5 -10.79 -10.06 -24.11
C LYS A 5 -10.57 -8.56 -24.29
N LYS A 6 -11.55 -7.87 -24.89
CA LYS A 6 -11.49 -6.40 -25.06
C LYS A 6 -11.52 -5.67 -23.72
N LYS A 7 -12.34 -6.12 -22.77
CA LYS A 7 -12.40 -5.54 -21.42
C LYS A 7 -11.11 -5.75 -20.62
N GLU A 8 -10.48 -6.93 -20.76
CA GLU A 8 -9.18 -7.22 -20.15
C GLU A 8 -8.09 -6.30 -20.70
N GLU A 9 -8.00 -6.15 -22.03
CA GLU A 9 -7.04 -5.24 -22.67
C GLU A 9 -7.26 -3.77 -22.29
N GLU A 10 -8.51 -3.33 -22.12
CA GLU A 10 -8.84 -1.98 -21.63
C GLU A 10 -8.41 -1.79 -20.17
N LYS A 11 -8.66 -2.77 -19.30
CA LYS A 11 -8.25 -2.75 -17.89
C LYS A 11 -6.72 -2.73 -17.74
N GLU A 12 -6.01 -3.53 -18.52
CA GLU A 12 -4.54 -3.56 -18.51
C GLU A 12 -3.95 -2.22 -18.94
N LYS A 13 -4.52 -1.58 -19.98
CA LYS A 13 -4.09 -0.24 -20.43
C LYS A 13 -4.36 0.82 -19.37
N GLU A 14 -5.53 0.79 -18.74
CA GLU A 14 -5.87 1.73 -17.66
C GLU A 14 -4.89 1.59 -16.49
N GLU A 15 -4.61 0.36 -16.04
CA GLU A 15 -3.63 0.07 -14.99
C GLU A 15 -2.24 0.57 -15.37
N GLU A 16 -1.79 0.36 -16.62
CA GLU A 16 -0.50 0.86 -17.11
C GLU A 16 -0.40 2.39 -17.07
N ILE A 17 -1.48 3.10 -17.44
CA ILE A 17 -1.54 4.57 -17.40
C ILE A 17 -1.37 5.06 -15.96
N ILE A 18 -2.14 4.52 -15.02
CA ILE A 18 -2.11 4.94 -13.62
C ILE A 18 -0.75 4.58 -12.98
N PHE A 19 -0.19 3.42 -13.32
CA PHE A 19 1.15 3.04 -12.86
C PHE A 19 2.20 4.09 -13.26
N LYS A 20 2.18 4.53 -14.53
CA LYS A 20 3.09 5.57 -15.03
C LYS A 20 2.85 6.94 -14.39
N GLU A 21 1.61 7.26 -14.05
CA GLU A 21 1.30 8.49 -13.31
C GLU A 21 1.88 8.46 -11.89
N ASN A 22 1.75 7.32 -11.19
CA ASN A 22 2.35 7.11 -9.88
C ASN A 22 3.89 7.23 -9.94
N GLU A 23 4.50 6.63 -10.96
CA GLU A 23 5.94 6.74 -11.19
C GLU A 23 6.38 8.19 -11.42
N LYS A 24 5.64 8.94 -12.25
CA LYS A 24 5.90 10.35 -12.50
C LYS A 24 5.77 11.21 -11.23
N GLU A 25 4.78 10.95 -10.37
CA GLU A 25 4.63 11.64 -9.08
C GLU A 25 5.81 11.33 -8.15
N PHE A 26 6.23 10.07 -8.08
CA PHE A 26 7.40 9.66 -7.32
C PHE A 26 8.68 10.37 -7.78
N LEU A 27 8.96 10.37 -9.09
CA LEU A 27 10.15 11.02 -9.65
C LEU A 27 10.17 12.53 -9.35
N LYS A 28 9.04 13.22 -9.51
CA LYS A 28 8.91 14.63 -9.12
C LYS A 28 9.16 14.87 -7.64
N SER A 29 8.73 13.95 -6.78
CA SER A 29 8.93 14.06 -5.34
C SER A 29 10.40 13.83 -4.98
N LEU A 30 11.07 12.90 -5.67
CA LEU A 30 12.49 12.63 -5.53
C LEU A 30 13.34 13.83 -5.97
N GLU A 31 12.98 14.50 -7.07
CA GLU A 31 13.66 15.73 -7.54
C GLU A 31 13.57 16.89 -6.54
N ARG A 32 12.49 16.94 -5.75
CA ARG A 32 12.26 17.99 -4.74
C ARG A 32 12.77 17.62 -3.36
N ALA A 33 13.33 16.41 -3.21
CA ALA A 33 13.73 15.89 -1.92
C ALA A 33 14.96 16.66 -1.39
N GLU A 34 14.92 17.01 -0.11
CA GLU A 34 16.05 17.54 0.64
C GLU A 34 16.49 16.54 1.70
N PRO A 35 17.75 16.60 2.18
CA PRO A 35 18.22 15.74 3.26
C PRO A 35 17.28 15.77 4.47
N ILE A 36 16.94 14.58 5.00
CA ILE A 36 16.02 14.40 6.14
C ILE A 36 16.49 15.17 7.39
N GLY A 37 17.82 15.29 7.56
CA GLY A 37 18.44 15.98 8.69
C GLY A 37 17.98 15.42 10.04
N LYS A 38 17.53 16.31 10.94
CA LYS A 38 17.06 15.93 12.29
C LYS A 38 15.83 15.04 12.30
N GLY A 39 15.10 14.93 11.18
CA GLY A 39 13.95 14.03 11.04
C GLY A 39 14.32 12.55 11.17
N LEU A 40 15.58 12.20 10.89
CA LEU A 40 16.08 10.82 10.87
C LEU A 40 15.89 10.09 12.21
N LYS A 41 15.92 10.83 13.33
CA LYS A 41 15.75 10.25 14.67
C LYS A 41 14.32 9.75 14.95
N TYR A 42 13.33 10.20 14.18
CA TYR A 42 11.93 9.79 14.33
C TYR A 42 11.58 8.58 13.45
N LEU A 43 12.48 8.16 12.56
CA LEU A 43 12.33 6.90 11.85
C LEU A 43 12.52 5.73 12.82
N LYS A 44 11.69 4.71 12.66
CA LYS A 44 11.86 3.43 13.35
C LYS A 44 13.03 2.65 12.75
N GLN A 45 13.53 1.66 13.48
CA GLN A 45 14.72 0.92 13.08
C GLN A 45 14.59 0.26 11.69
N TYR A 46 13.52 -0.49 11.44
CA TYR A 46 13.27 -1.13 10.14
C TYR A 46 13.11 -0.11 9.00
N GLU A 47 12.72 1.14 9.29
CA GLU A 47 12.56 2.19 8.28
C GLU A 47 13.90 2.79 7.87
N LYS A 48 14.82 2.88 8.84
CA LYS A 48 16.22 3.25 8.56
C LYS A 48 16.89 2.16 7.74
N GLU A 49 16.68 0.89 8.09
CA GLU A 49 17.23 -0.24 7.33
C GLU A 49 16.76 -0.23 5.87
N LEU A 50 15.46 -0.01 5.63
CA LEU A 50 14.91 0.12 4.28
C LEU A 50 15.42 1.36 3.53
N LEU A 51 15.70 2.46 4.24
CA LEU A 51 16.30 3.66 3.67
C LEU A 51 17.76 3.42 3.30
N ASP A 52 18.52 2.78 4.19
CA ASP A 52 19.95 2.51 4.04
C ASP A 52 20.20 1.44 2.96
N SER A 53 19.30 0.45 2.82
CA SER A 53 19.34 -0.54 1.73
C SER A 53 18.90 0.03 0.37
N GLY A 54 18.30 1.22 0.35
CA GLY A 54 17.76 1.86 -0.86
C GLY A 54 16.41 1.31 -1.32
N GLU A 55 15.80 0.42 -0.54
CA GLU A 55 14.44 -0.08 -0.79
C GLU A 55 13.39 1.03 -0.67
N LEU A 56 13.59 1.96 0.26
CA LEU A 56 12.84 3.21 0.35
C LEU A 56 13.76 4.40 0.04
N LYS A 57 13.24 5.37 -0.72
CA LYS A 57 13.95 6.64 -0.97
C LYS A 57 13.35 7.77 -0.16
N ASN A 58 14.21 8.69 0.28
CA ASN A 58 13.76 9.95 0.84
C ASN A 58 13.10 10.82 -0.23
N ILE A 59 11.87 11.25 0.04
CA ILE A 59 11.10 12.20 -0.79
C ILE A 59 10.63 13.42 0.03
N THR A 60 11.27 13.66 1.17
CA THR A 60 10.95 14.78 2.07
C THR A 60 11.36 16.10 1.41
N HIS A 61 10.41 17.00 1.14
CA HIS A 61 10.68 18.31 0.54
C HIS A 61 10.96 19.38 1.60
N ARG A 62 11.53 20.52 1.17
CA ARG A 62 11.79 21.69 2.01
C ARG A 62 10.54 22.14 2.76
N GLY A 63 10.65 22.30 4.09
CA GLY A 63 9.56 22.81 4.91
C GLY A 63 8.49 21.78 5.26
N SER A 64 8.65 20.51 4.86
CA SER A 64 7.75 19.44 5.27
C SER A 64 7.72 19.28 6.79
N SER A 65 6.52 19.18 7.37
CA SER A 65 6.32 18.85 8.79
C SER A 65 6.42 17.35 9.10
N SER A 66 6.79 16.55 8.11
CA SER A 66 6.94 15.10 8.24
C SER A 66 8.09 14.61 7.37
N VAL A 67 8.76 13.56 7.81
CA VAL A 67 9.64 12.76 6.96
C VAL A 67 8.79 11.88 6.07
N TRP A 68 9.10 11.87 4.78
CA TRP A 68 8.45 11.06 3.78
C TRP A 68 9.45 10.14 3.10
N LEU A 69 9.17 8.84 3.16
CA LEU A 69 9.92 7.81 2.45
C LEU A 69 8.99 7.10 1.48
N GLU A 70 9.47 6.75 0.29
CA GLU A 70 8.66 6.11 -0.73
C GLU A 70 9.48 5.19 -1.63
N ALA A 71 8.83 4.10 -2.07
CA ALA A 71 9.26 3.27 -3.17
C ALA A 71 8.20 3.27 -4.28
N LEU A 72 8.66 3.10 -5.51
CA LEU A 72 7.80 2.75 -6.63
C LEU A 72 7.07 1.44 -6.36
N SER A 73 5.87 1.32 -6.90
CA SER A 73 5.14 0.05 -6.96
C SER A 73 5.90 -0.99 -7.78
N SER A 74 5.76 -2.26 -7.42
CA SER A 74 6.39 -3.36 -8.15
C SER A 74 5.52 -3.71 -9.36
N ILE A 75 6.12 -4.34 -10.36
CA ILE A 75 5.34 -4.95 -11.44
C ILE A 75 5.02 -6.39 -10.98
N PRO A 76 3.74 -6.75 -10.78
CA PRO A 76 3.39 -8.10 -10.35
C PRO A 76 3.74 -9.10 -11.47
N ILE A 77 4.28 -10.26 -11.09
CA ILE A 77 4.51 -11.36 -12.03
C ILE A 77 3.18 -11.93 -12.54
N LYS A 78 3.20 -12.63 -13.69
CA LYS A 78 2.01 -13.25 -14.28
C LYS A 78 1.28 -14.14 -13.27
N GLY A 79 -0.05 -13.99 -13.20
CA GLY A 79 -0.90 -14.73 -12.25
C GLY A 79 -1.00 -14.09 -10.86
N LYS A 80 -0.28 -12.99 -10.63
CA LYS A 80 -0.38 -12.19 -9.40
C LYS A 80 -0.86 -10.77 -9.70
N ILE A 81 -1.30 -10.09 -8.65
CA ILE A 81 -1.74 -8.70 -8.67
C ILE A 81 -1.25 -7.99 -7.40
N ASN A 82 -1.00 -6.70 -7.51
CA ASN A 82 -0.68 -5.88 -6.36
C ASN A 82 -1.95 -5.31 -5.72
N VAL A 83 -2.00 -5.36 -4.39
CA VAL A 83 -3.00 -4.68 -3.57
C VAL A 83 -2.31 -3.86 -2.49
N TYR A 84 -2.95 -2.78 -2.07
CA TYR A 84 -2.36 -1.79 -1.17
C TYR A 84 -3.20 -1.66 0.08
N ARG A 85 -2.54 -1.44 1.23
CA ARG A 85 -3.22 -1.19 2.49
C ARG A 85 -2.52 -0.09 3.27
N PRO A 86 -3.24 1.00 3.64
CA PRO A 86 -2.75 1.95 4.63
C PRO A 86 -2.84 1.32 6.02
N MET A 87 -1.77 1.43 6.81
CA MET A 87 -1.66 0.82 8.14
C MET A 87 -1.13 1.82 9.17
N GLY A 88 -1.62 1.67 10.39
CA GLY A 88 -1.03 2.29 11.57
C GLY A 88 0.21 1.54 12.06
N ASP A 89 0.90 2.13 13.02
CA ASP A 89 2.21 1.65 13.49
C ASP A 89 2.18 0.28 14.17
N ILE A 90 1.13 0.00 14.93
CA ILE A 90 0.96 -1.26 15.65
C ILE A 90 0.71 -2.41 14.65
N GLU A 91 -0.20 -2.18 13.69
CA GLU A 91 -0.53 -3.17 12.66
C GLU A 91 0.68 -3.47 11.76
N CYS A 92 1.39 -2.42 11.31
CA CYS A 92 2.57 -2.59 10.48
C CYS A 92 3.68 -3.35 11.22
N LYS A 93 3.92 -3.03 12.50
CA LYS A 93 4.88 -3.79 13.32
C LYS A 93 4.47 -5.26 13.45
N PHE A 94 3.19 -5.55 13.71
CA PHE A 94 2.70 -6.92 13.79
C PHE A 94 2.96 -7.71 12.50
N LEU A 95 2.68 -7.10 11.34
CA LEU A 95 2.94 -7.72 10.04
C LEU A 95 4.42 -8.02 9.83
N ILE A 96 5.32 -7.09 10.17
CA ILE A 96 6.77 -7.29 10.05
C ILE A 96 7.23 -8.42 10.96
N ASP A 97 6.78 -8.43 12.22
CA ASP A 97 7.24 -9.38 13.22
C ASP A 97 6.69 -10.81 12.98
N ASN A 98 5.48 -10.95 12.43
CA ASN A 98 4.77 -12.23 12.33
C ASN A 98 4.55 -12.73 10.90
N GLY A 99 4.75 -11.88 9.89
CA GLY A 99 4.52 -12.22 8.48
C GLY A 99 3.04 -12.31 8.06
N PHE A 100 2.09 -11.95 8.92
CA PHE A 100 0.65 -11.93 8.61
C PHE A 100 -0.09 -10.78 9.29
N LEU A 101 -1.33 -10.50 8.85
CA LEU A 101 -2.14 -9.40 9.39
C LEU A 101 -2.85 -9.79 10.69
N PRO A 102 -2.93 -8.88 11.69
CA PRO A 102 -3.64 -9.16 12.93
C PRO A 102 -5.17 -9.12 12.72
N ASP A 103 -5.90 -10.06 13.32
CA ASP A 103 -7.37 -10.08 13.34
C ASP A 103 -7.93 -9.19 14.47
N THR A 104 -7.64 -7.89 14.37
CA THR A 104 -8.00 -6.92 15.43
C THR A 104 -8.95 -5.84 14.96
N GLN A 105 -9.11 -5.67 13.65
CA GLN A 105 -9.86 -4.56 13.06
C GLN A 105 -11.08 -5.13 12.32
N PRO A 106 -12.32 -4.80 12.71
CA PRO A 106 -13.52 -5.39 12.10
C PRO A 106 -13.70 -5.02 10.62
N TYR A 107 -13.15 -3.88 10.18
CA TYR A 107 -13.29 -3.34 8.82
C TYR A 107 -11.95 -3.30 8.06
N GLN A 108 -11.10 -4.34 8.20
CA GLN A 108 -9.90 -4.43 7.35
C GLN A 108 -10.27 -4.51 5.88
N ALA A 109 -9.46 -3.88 5.05
CA ALA A 109 -9.59 -3.88 3.60
C ALA A 109 -8.22 -3.76 2.92
N ILE A 110 -8.14 -4.29 1.70
CA ILE A 110 -7.04 -4.12 0.75
C ILE A 110 -7.60 -3.48 -0.52
N ILE A 111 -6.80 -2.70 -1.23
CA ILE A 111 -7.26 -1.95 -2.40
C ILE A 111 -6.45 -2.35 -3.63
N GLU A 112 -7.13 -2.76 -4.68
CA GLU A 112 -6.50 -3.35 -5.87
C GLU A 112 -5.80 -2.33 -6.77
N GLY A 113 -4.64 -2.73 -7.30
CA GLY A 113 -3.99 -2.10 -8.43
C GLY A 113 -3.41 -0.71 -8.16
N SER A 114 -2.94 -0.06 -9.22
CA SER A 114 -2.28 1.23 -9.16
C SER A 114 -3.20 2.35 -8.65
N ASN A 115 -4.51 2.25 -8.90
CA ASN A 115 -5.50 3.12 -8.25
C ASN A 115 -5.57 2.88 -6.74
N GLY A 116 -5.43 1.63 -6.30
CA GLY A 116 -5.34 1.30 -4.88
C GLY A 116 -4.15 1.95 -4.18
N ARG A 117 -3.01 2.11 -4.87
CA ARG A 117 -1.86 2.86 -4.35
C ARG A 117 -2.22 4.34 -4.13
N GLN A 118 -2.83 4.99 -5.11
CA GLN A 118 -3.27 6.39 -4.98
C GLN A 118 -4.32 6.55 -3.88
N TYR A 119 -5.25 5.60 -3.78
CA TYR A 119 -6.27 5.56 -2.74
C TYR A 119 -5.65 5.47 -1.34
N ALA A 120 -4.72 4.54 -1.13
CA ALA A 120 -4.01 4.39 0.15
C ALA A 120 -3.22 5.67 0.53
N ASN A 121 -2.65 6.37 -0.46
CA ASN A 121 -1.93 7.63 -0.25
C ASN A 121 -2.81 8.76 0.33
N LYS A 122 -4.12 8.74 0.07
CA LYS A 122 -5.05 9.75 0.62
C LYS A 122 -5.11 9.72 2.15
N TYR A 123 -4.91 8.56 2.78
CA TYR A 123 -4.90 8.45 4.24
C TYR A 123 -3.68 9.13 4.86
N LEU A 124 -2.48 8.89 4.32
CA LEU A 124 -1.25 9.49 4.85
C LEU A 124 -1.21 11.01 4.64
N THR A 125 -1.79 11.49 3.52
CA THR A 125 -1.85 12.92 3.18
C THR A 125 -3.00 13.68 3.85
N GLY A 126 -3.86 13.00 4.62
CA GLY A 126 -5.00 13.63 5.31
C GLY A 126 -6.18 13.96 4.40
N LYS A 127 -6.17 13.53 3.13
CA LYS A 127 -7.32 13.66 2.21
C LYS A 127 -8.44 12.69 2.55
N LYS A 128 -8.13 11.56 3.20
CA LYS A 128 -9.08 10.65 3.83
C LYS A 128 -8.79 10.56 5.32
N TRP A 129 -9.84 10.60 6.13
CA TRP A 129 -9.76 10.51 7.57
C TRP A 129 -10.14 9.10 8.05
N THR A 130 -9.43 8.61 9.06
CA THR A 130 -9.75 7.41 9.83
C THR A 130 -9.10 7.55 11.20
N ASP A 131 -9.69 6.92 12.22
CA ASP A 131 -9.23 6.92 13.60
C ASP A 131 -7.95 6.10 13.86
N THR A 132 -7.57 5.20 12.94
CA THR A 132 -6.35 4.36 13.05
C THR A 132 -5.05 5.10 12.73
N ASN A 133 -5.11 6.36 12.31
CA ASN A 133 -3.97 7.21 11.93
C ASN A 133 -2.89 6.50 11.07
N PRO A 134 -3.22 6.04 9.86
CA PRO A 134 -2.27 5.35 9.01
C PRO A 134 -1.04 6.21 8.69
N SER A 135 0.13 5.64 8.92
CA SER A 135 1.44 6.26 8.67
C SER A 135 2.24 5.51 7.61
N THR A 136 1.79 4.32 7.23
CA THR A 136 2.52 3.42 6.33
C THR A 136 1.58 2.88 5.26
N ILE A 137 2.07 2.73 4.03
CA ILE A 137 1.39 1.96 2.99
C ILE A 137 2.21 0.69 2.74
N VAL A 138 1.53 -0.44 2.79
CA VAL A 138 2.09 -1.75 2.44
C VAL A 138 1.51 -2.19 1.11
N GLU A 139 2.38 -2.65 0.22
CA GLU A 139 2.02 -3.35 -1.02
C GLU A 139 2.10 -4.85 -0.76
N PHE A 140 1.08 -5.57 -1.20
CA PHE A 140 1.05 -7.03 -1.21
C PHE A 140 0.97 -7.52 -2.65
N THR A 141 1.76 -8.53 -2.99
CA THR A 141 1.70 -9.18 -4.29
C THR A 141 1.04 -10.55 -4.12
N CYS A 142 -0.22 -10.64 -4.52
CA CYS A 142 -1.12 -11.76 -4.22
C CYS A 142 -1.47 -12.57 -5.46
N PRO A 143 -1.78 -13.89 -5.35
CA PRO A 143 -2.42 -14.63 -6.43
C PRO A 143 -3.74 -13.97 -6.87
N ILE A 144 -3.98 -13.88 -8.17
CA ILE A 144 -5.23 -13.29 -8.71
C ILE A 144 -6.45 -14.06 -8.18
N GLU A 145 -6.38 -15.39 -8.12
CA GLU A 145 -7.47 -16.25 -7.65
C GLU A 145 -7.91 -15.91 -6.22
N LEU A 146 -6.96 -15.60 -5.33
CA LEU A 146 -7.25 -15.16 -3.96
C LEU A 146 -8.00 -13.83 -3.98
N ILE A 147 -7.55 -12.87 -4.77
CA ILE A 147 -8.16 -11.55 -4.85
C ILE A 147 -9.56 -11.62 -5.47
N GLU A 148 -9.76 -12.43 -6.50
CA GLU A 148 -11.08 -12.69 -7.08
C GLU A 148 -12.02 -13.40 -6.09
N HIS A 149 -11.51 -14.35 -5.31
CA HIS A 149 -12.27 -14.94 -4.21
C HIS A 149 -12.72 -13.89 -3.19
N CYS A 150 -11.81 -13.03 -2.72
CA CYS A 150 -12.16 -11.98 -1.77
C CYS A 150 -13.17 -10.97 -2.35
N LYS A 151 -13.02 -10.58 -3.62
CA LYS A 151 -13.97 -9.70 -4.33
C LYS A 151 -15.37 -10.30 -4.43
N SER A 152 -15.46 -11.60 -4.67
CA SER A 152 -16.74 -12.31 -4.79
C SER A 152 -17.57 -12.25 -3.50
N ILE A 153 -16.90 -12.06 -2.36
CA ILE A 153 -17.53 -11.97 -1.04
C ILE A 153 -17.87 -10.51 -0.70
N GLN A 154 -16.89 -9.60 -0.75
CA GLN A 154 -17.15 -8.18 -0.50
C GLN A 154 -16.16 -7.27 -1.23
N THR A 155 -16.69 -6.50 -2.19
CA THR A 155 -15.98 -5.44 -2.88
C THR A 155 -16.82 -4.17 -2.95
N LYS A 156 -16.16 -3.01 -2.95
CA LYS A 156 -16.78 -1.69 -3.10
C LYS A 156 -15.88 -0.79 -3.94
N ILE A 157 -16.47 -0.07 -4.88
CA ILE A 157 -15.77 0.96 -5.66
C ILE A 157 -15.68 2.24 -4.81
N GLU A 158 -14.46 2.72 -4.55
CA GLU A 158 -14.19 3.94 -3.80
C GLU A 158 -13.15 4.81 -4.52
N ASP A 159 -13.55 6.01 -4.94
CA ASP A 159 -12.71 6.96 -5.69
C ASP A 159 -11.96 6.34 -6.88
N GLY A 160 -12.62 5.47 -7.65
CA GLY A 160 -12.01 4.78 -8.81
C GLY A 160 -11.16 3.56 -8.45
N ALA A 161 -10.99 3.24 -7.17
CA ALA A 161 -10.28 2.04 -6.71
C ALA A 161 -11.25 0.96 -6.22
N LEU A 162 -10.85 -0.31 -6.34
CA LEU A 162 -11.62 -1.45 -5.81
C LEU A 162 -11.14 -1.79 -4.40
N SER A 163 -11.96 -1.44 -3.41
CA SER A 163 -11.75 -1.75 -2.00
C SER A 163 -12.37 -3.10 -1.67
N ILE A 164 -11.55 -4.04 -1.20
CA ILE A 164 -11.92 -5.43 -0.94
C ILE A 164 -11.88 -5.65 0.56
N GLY A 165 -13.00 -6.09 1.13
CA GLY A 165 -13.12 -6.35 2.56
C GLY A 165 -12.37 -7.61 2.98
N LEU A 166 -11.62 -7.51 4.08
CA LEU A 166 -10.97 -8.63 4.77
C LEU A 166 -11.59 -8.93 6.15
N GLY A 167 -11.90 -7.89 6.93
CA GLY A 167 -12.25 -8.04 8.35
C GLY A 167 -13.58 -8.76 8.61
N SER A 168 -13.85 -9.13 9.85
CA SER A 168 -15.07 -9.87 10.24
C SER A 168 -16.39 -9.14 9.93
N LYS A 169 -16.37 -7.80 9.83
CA LYS A 169 -17.52 -6.98 9.36
C LYS A 169 -17.36 -6.49 7.91
N ALA A 170 -16.36 -7.00 7.20
CA ALA A 170 -16.01 -6.67 5.83
C ALA A 170 -15.62 -7.94 5.07
N GLY A 171 -16.55 -8.88 4.88
CA GLY A 171 -16.37 -10.08 4.07
C GLY A 171 -15.70 -11.27 4.78
N ASN A 172 -15.04 -11.05 5.91
CA ASN A 172 -14.44 -12.10 6.73
C ASN A 172 -13.47 -13.01 5.94
N THR A 173 -12.73 -12.42 4.99
CA THR A 173 -11.79 -13.12 4.11
C THR A 173 -10.33 -13.08 4.60
N LEU A 174 -10.09 -12.39 5.72
CA LEU A 174 -8.79 -12.33 6.39
C LEU A 174 -8.14 -13.72 6.61
N PRO A 175 -8.87 -14.79 7.00
CA PRO A 175 -8.25 -16.11 7.16
C PRO A 175 -7.57 -16.62 5.87
N PHE A 176 -8.23 -16.50 4.72
CA PHE A 176 -7.67 -16.90 3.42
C PHE A 176 -6.46 -16.03 3.04
N PHE A 177 -6.54 -14.73 3.29
CA PHE A 177 -5.44 -13.81 3.02
C PHE A 177 -4.21 -14.12 3.89
N ASN A 178 -4.42 -14.38 5.18
CA ASN A 178 -3.36 -14.76 6.11
C ASN A 178 -2.78 -16.14 5.82
N GLU A 179 -3.58 -17.10 5.36
CA GLU A 179 -3.08 -18.39 4.89
C GLU A 179 -2.15 -18.23 3.67
N SER A 180 -2.51 -17.35 2.73
CA SER A 180 -1.67 -17.03 1.57
C SER A 180 -0.35 -16.36 1.96
N LEU A 181 -0.36 -15.48 2.97
CA LEU A 181 0.85 -14.89 3.53
C LEU A 181 1.72 -15.95 4.22
N LYS A 182 1.13 -16.78 5.09
CA LYS A 182 1.86 -17.83 5.83
C LYS A 182 2.46 -18.90 4.92
N SER A 183 1.84 -19.16 3.78
CA SER A 183 2.34 -20.09 2.75
C SER A 183 3.30 -19.44 1.74
N ASN A 184 3.65 -18.15 1.90
CA ASN A 184 4.47 -17.35 0.98
C ASN A 184 3.93 -17.22 -0.45
N GLN A 185 2.64 -17.54 -0.67
CA GLN A 185 1.98 -17.28 -1.95
C GLN A 185 1.75 -15.78 -2.14
N THR A 186 1.42 -15.08 -1.06
CA THR A 186 1.42 -13.62 -0.99
C THR A 186 2.71 -13.15 -0.32
N THR A 187 3.35 -12.15 -0.91
CA THR A 187 4.47 -11.42 -0.31
C THR A 187 4.05 -9.99 -0.01
N PHE A 188 4.79 -9.29 0.85
CA PHE A 188 4.54 -7.88 1.15
C PHE A 188 5.83 -7.08 1.18
N ARG A 189 5.69 -5.77 0.97
CA ARG A 189 6.75 -4.80 1.23
C ARG A 189 6.17 -3.43 1.59
N ILE A 190 6.94 -2.66 2.36
CA ILE A 190 6.57 -1.29 2.67
C ILE A 190 6.91 -0.41 1.46
N VAL A 191 5.98 0.45 1.07
CA VAL A 191 6.15 1.29 -0.12
C VAL A 191 5.99 2.78 0.15
N LYS A 192 5.43 3.18 1.29
CA LYS A 192 5.38 4.58 1.71
C LYS A 192 5.33 4.72 3.21
N ILE A 193 6.03 5.72 3.74
CA ILE A 193 6.07 6.04 5.17
C ILE A 193 5.93 7.56 5.35
N LYS A 194 5.13 7.96 6.34
CA LYS A 194 5.04 9.31 6.89
C LYS A 194 5.40 9.29 8.37
N ARG A 195 6.39 10.07 8.78
CA ARG A 195 6.74 10.29 10.21
C ARG A 195 6.65 11.76 10.54
N GLU A 196 5.76 12.12 11.46
CA GLU A 196 5.64 13.52 11.89
C GLU A 196 6.91 13.99 12.59
N ILE A 197 7.27 15.25 12.35
CA ILE A 197 8.35 15.93 13.05
C ILE A 197 7.68 16.83 14.10
N PRO A 198 7.76 16.49 15.39
CA PRO A 198 7.27 17.36 16.46
C PRO A 198 7.80 18.79 16.29
N LYS A 199 6.88 19.77 16.25
CA LYS A 199 7.24 21.18 16.35
C LYS A 199 7.73 21.43 17.77
N LYS A 200 8.93 21.99 17.90
CA LYS A 200 9.41 22.51 19.19
C LYS A 200 8.63 23.75 19.56
#